data_AF-A0A495Z739-F1
#
_entry.id   AF-A0A495Z739-F1
#
_cell.length_a   1.000
_cell.length_b   1.000
_cell.length_c   1.000
_cell.angle_alpha   90.00
_cell.angle_beta   90.00
_cell.angle_gamma   90.00
#
_symmetry.space_group_name_H-M   'P 1'
#
loop_
_entity.id
_entity.type
_entity.pdbx_description
1 polymer ?
#
loop_
_entity_poly.entity_id
_entity_poly.type
_entity_poly.pdbx_seq_one_letter_code
_entity_poly.pdbx_strand_id
1 'polypeptide(L)'
;MKNQSYNTMLISVAGLILLLAVFPITVLAQGKQAPAASEEGKALYDDKCAHCHGIEGAGDGSAAENLLPRPRDFTRGLYKIRSTESAQLPTDQDLFDIISNGMPGSSMPAWSELLSEDQRWQLVAHIKTFYDGFEGASPRLIDVSGKVPYSEESVAQGKEFYTNLGCVDCHGVVGRGDGTSAPDLTDEWGFRTWPANLWEQWNYRGGSTTEDIFKRFIGGIAGSPMPSFISSFRLGLTDEESARMNELELKMDNDGLSEAEEEEYAELEEKLFMFEDIMLKVEEGEELEPDEQTKLDTALKPIFEKSWHLANYVKSLGPEERPQAAVGDKVLRSQYRAGALPGMNDEAWNEIEETSYFPLVGQIVIDPRQFNPSIDSVMAKSFYNDNEIAFRFTWDDRTKTLPQTDDETGETVEDALAIQFPVKISEGPTDPKPYFIYGDRNRPVYLWSWKVAEPTTVTEMTAKGINTATVQSDQSPIQAEGVYKDGQYQLWIKRSLTTDDKRNDVQFTPGVFIPIAFSAWDGSNGEVKTKRAISTWYTFVLDPVPSNKRFVYPPLIALISVGLLFGLRNSVRRRQNT
;
A
#
# COMPACT_ATOMS: atom_id res chain seq x y z
N MET A 1 -65.83 5.02 64.30
CA MET A 1 -66.10 6.48 64.27
C MET A 1 -66.52 6.86 62.85
N LYS A 2 -67.52 7.74 62.77
CA LYS A 2 -68.43 8.03 61.65
C LYS A 2 -67.79 8.73 60.43
N ASN A 3 -68.46 8.57 59.26
CA ASN A 3 -68.82 9.60 58.24
C ASN A 3 -67.69 10.43 57.58
N GLN A 4 -67.77 11.01 56.38
CA GLN A 4 -68.76 11.10 55.29
C GLN A 4 -68.02 11.68 54.07
N SER A 5 -68.69 11.57 52.93
CA SER A 5 -68.38 12.06 51.57
C SER A 5 -68.20 13.59 51.40
N TYR A 6 -67.65 13.95 50.22
CA TYR A 6 -67.92 15.11 49.33
C TYR A 6 -66.89 16.25 49.15
N ASN A 7 -66.42 16.36 47.89
CA ASN A 7 -66.25 17.53 47.00
C ASN A 7 -66.17 18.96 47.58
N THR A 8 -65.18 19.75 47.13
CA THR A 8 -65.28 21.10 46.45
C THR A 8 -63.87 21.73 46.36
N MET A 9 -63.30 22.06 45.19
CA MET A 9 -63.43 23.25 44.31
C MET A 9 -62.75 24.56 44.81
N LEU A 10 -61.86 25.12 43.97
CA LEU A 10 -61.48 26.56 43.78
C LEU A 10 -60.56 27.20 44.86
N ILE A 11 -59.60 28.13 44.64
CA ILE A 11 -59.16 29.00 43.52
C ILE A 11 -57.78 29.63 43.89
N SER A 12 -56.94 29.90 42.87
CA SER A 12 -55.87 30.95 42.72
C SER A 12 -54.77 31.15 43.79
N VAL A 13 -53.49 31.37 43.44
CA VAL A 13 -52.93 32.60 42.84
C VAL A 13 -51.62 32.35 42.06
N ALA A 14 -51.58 32.93 40.86
CA ALA A 14 -50.47 33.48 40.05
C ALA A 14 -49.00 33.08 40.30
N GLY A 15 -48.32 32.68 39.21
CA GLY A 15 -46.86 32.55 39.14
C GLY A 15 -46.35 32.41 37.70
N LEU A 16 -46.23 33.55 37.01
CA LEU A 16 -45.23 33.93 36.00
C LEU A 16 -44.83 32.93 34.88
N ILE A 17 -45.17 33.35 33.66
CA ILE A 17 -44.68 32.89 32.35
C ILE A 17 -43.15 32.97 32.28
N LEU A 18 -42.48 31.87 31.92
CA LEU A 18 -41.16 31.91 31.28
C LEU A 18 -41.22 31.05 30.02
N LEU A 19 -41.39 31.72 28.89
CA LEU A 19 -41.17 31.19 27.54
C LEU A 19 -39.68 30.80 27.41
N LEU A 20 -39.37 29.52 27.58
CA LEU A 20 -38.12 28.94 27.09
C LEU A 20 -38.26 28.75 25.58
N ALA A 21 -37.81 29.76 24.83
CA ALA A 21 -37.56 29.61 23.41
C ALA A 21 -36.48 28.54 23.22
N VAL A 22 -36.90 27.36 22.77
CA VAL A 22 -36.00 26.32 22.26
C VAL A 22 -35.53 26.81 20.90
N PHE A 23 -34.45 27.59 20.87
CA PHE A 23 -33.68 27.78 19.65
C PHE A 23 -32.98 26.45 19.34
N PRO A 24 -33.19 25.85 18.15
CA PRO A 24 -32.30 24.79 17.72
C PRO A 24 -30.95 25.46 17.47
N ILE A 25 -30.00 25.26 18.38
CA ILE A 25 -28.60 25.57 18.09
C ILE A 25 -28.17 24.48 17.12
N THR A 26 -28.32 24.75 15.83
CA THR A 26 -27.54 24.07 14.80
C THR A 26 -26.09 24.46 15.05
N VAL A 27 -25.39 23.66 15.85
CA VAL A 27 -23.93 23.67 15.90
C VAL A 27 -23.49 23.15 14.53
N LEU A 28 -23.25 24.05 13.58
CA LEU A 28 -22.38 23.76 12.45
C LEU A 28 -21.03 23.38 13.07
N ALA A 29 -20.61 22.14 12.90
CA ALA A 29 -19.30 21.67 13.33
C ALA A 29 -18.24 22.38 12.48
N GLN A 30 -17.90 23.62 12.82
CA GLN A 30 -16.69 24.27 12.33
C GLN A 30 -15.51 23.49 12.91
N GLY A 31 -14.65 22.95 12.04
CA GLY A 31 -13.43 22.28 12.45
C GLY A 31 -12.58 23.17 13.36
N LYS A 32 -11.79 22.54 14.24
CA LYS A 32 -10.90 23.26 15.16
C LYS A 32 -9.89 24.08 14.33
N GLN A 33 -9.82 25.38 14.59
CA GLN A 33 -8.84 26.27 13.97
C GLN A 33 -7.53 26.25 14.77
N ALA A 34 -6.41 26.35 14.06
CA ALA A 34 -5.10 26.47 14.68
C ALA A 34 -5.00 27.78 15.48
N PRO A 35 -4.20 27.80 16.56
CA PRO A 35 -3.89 29.05 17.26
C PRO A 35 -3.11 30.01 16.36
N ALA A 36 -2.91 31.24 16.83
CA ALA A 36 -1.95 32.15 16.18
C ALA A 36 -0.54 31.57 16.25
N ALA A 37 0.26 31.80 15.19
CA ALA A 37 1.65 31.37 15.16
C ALA A 37 2.45 31.97 16.33
N SER A 38 3.33 31.16 16.91
CA SER A 38 4.14 31.54 18.07
C SER A 38 5.61 31.17 17.88
N GLU A 39 6.49 31.79 18.68
CA GLU A 39 7.92 31.46 18.70
C GLU A 39 8.17 30.01 19.13
N GLU A 40 7.33 29.47 20.02
CA GLU A 40 7.39 28.06 20.41
C GLU A 40 7.05 27.12 19.25
N GLY A 41 6.03 27.47 18.45
CA GLY A 41 5.68 26.71 17.24
C GLY A 41 6.80 26.71 16.20
N LYS A 42 7.44 27.87 15.99
CA LYS A 42 8.62 27.99 15.14
C LYS A 42 9.78 27.14 15.66
N ALA A 43 10.15 27.28 16.93
CA ALA A 43 11.27 26.54 17.52
C ALA A 43 11.05 25.02 17.44
N LEU A 44 9.80 24.57 17.59
CA LEU A 44 9.44 23.16 17.44
C LEU A 44 9.57 22.69 15.99
N TYR A 45 9.18 23.51 15.00
CA TYR A 45 9.36 23.20 13.58
C TYR A 45 10.85 23.10 13.21
N ASP A 46 11.67 24.06 13.65
CA ASP A 46 13.11 24.07 13.40
C ASP A 46 13.78 22.78 13.93
N ASP A 47 13.35 22.29 15.10
CA ASP A 47 13.88 21.08 15.73
C ASP A 47 13.36 19.77 15.12
N LYS A 48 12.09 19.72 14.69
CA LYS A 48 11.42 18.46 14.29
C LYS A 48 11.19 18.29 12.80
N CYS A 49 11.04 19.38 12.06
CA CYS A 49 10.54 19.36 10.68
C CYS A 49 11.57 19.87 9.67
N ALA A 50 12.36 20.88 10.03
CA ALA A 50 13.25 21.59 9.10
C ALA A 50 14.38 20.72 8.51
N HIS A 51 14.77 19.61 9.17
CA HIS A 51 15.75 18.68 8.62
C HIS A 51 15.31 18.08 7.27
N CYS A 52 14.00 17.90 7.09
CA CYS A 52 13.40 17.41 5.84
C CYS A 52 12.78 18.57 5.05
N HIS A 53 11.96 19.42 5.69
CA HIS A 53 11.18 20.45 5.00
C HIS A 53 11.91 21.78 4.79
N GLY A 54 13.14 21.94 5.28
CA GLY A 54 13.90 23.18 5.20
C GLY A 54 13.47 24.21 6.26
N ILE A 55 14.38 25.11 6.62
CA ILE A 55 14.10 26.16 7.63
C ILE A 55 13.09 27.19 7.11
N GLU A 56 13.04 27.37 5.77
CA GLU A 56 12.10 28.26 5.07
C GLU A 56 10.88 27.50 4.53
N GLY A 57 10.72 26.21 4.86
CA GLY A 57 9.57 25.42 4.42
C GLY A 57 9.58 25.00 2.95
N ALA A 58 10.69 25.18 2.23
CA ALA A 58 10.80 24.93 0.79
C ALA A 58 10.99 23.45 0.39
N GLY A 59 10.94 22.51 1.35
CA GLY A 59 11.13 21.08 1.06
C GLY A 59 12.58 20.69 0.74
N ASP A 60 13.54 21.55 1.09
CA ASP A 60 14.96 21.49 0.71
C ASP A 60 15.89 21.26 1.91
N GLY A 61 15.36 20.68 3.00
CA GLY A 61 16.15 20.34 4.18
C GLY A 61 17.30 19.38 3.85
N SER A 62 18.29 19.29 4.73
CA SER A 62 19.49 18.47 4.49
C SER A 62 19.23 16.99 4.20
N ALA A 63 18.06 16.45 4.58
CA ALA A 63 17.66 15.08 4.23
C ALA A 63 16.99 14.96 2.85
N ALA A 64 16.47 16.05 2.28
CA ALA A 64 15.51 16.04 1.17
C ALA A 64 16.02 15.31 -0.07
N GLU A 65 17.31 15.36 -0.38
CA GLU A 65 17.90 14.66 -1.54
C GLU A 65 17.83 13.13 -1.45
N ASN A 66 17.74 12.58 -0.24
CA ASN A 66 17.68 11.15 0.00
C ASN A 66 16.25 10.63 0.25
N LEU A 67 15.22 11.46 0.08
CA LEU A 67 13.83 11.08 0.36
C LEU A 67 12.99 11.06 -0.92
N LEU A 68 12.35 9.93 -1.19
CA LEU A 68 11.38 9.76 -2.26
C LEU A 68 10.09 9.16 -1.65
N PRO A 69 8.95 9.88 -1.71
CA PRO A 69 8.76 11.21 -2.31
C PRO A 69 9.56 12.31 -1.57
N ARG A 70 9.90 13.37 -2.30
CA ARG A 70 10.52 14.58 -1.73
C ARG A 70 9.60 15.19 -0.64
N PRO A 71 10.18 15.83 0.39
CA PRO A 71 9.40 16.60 1.37
C PRO A 71 8.56 17.69 0.70
N ARG A 72 7.42 18.02 1.31
CA ARG A 72 6.53 19.07 0.81
C ARG A 72 7.20 20.44 0.91
N ASP A 73 7.18 21.16 -0.20
CA ASP A 73 7.38 22.61 -0.28
C ASP A 73 6.07 23.31 0.14
N PHE A 74 6.09 23.94 1.31
CA PHE A 74 4.95 24.66 1.88
C PHE A 74 4.78 26.06 1.30
N THR A 75 5.83 26.62 0.69
CA THR A 75 5.85 28.02 0.20
C THR A 75 4.93 28.27 -0.99
N ARG A 76 4.47 27.19 -1.63
CA ARG A 76 3.62 27.25 -2.83
C ARG A 76 2.13 27.07 -2.57
N GLY A 77 1.72 26.75 -1.35
CA GLY A 77 0.31 26.44 -1.05
C GLY A 77 -0.22 25.16 -1.72
N LEU A 78 0.63 24.33 -2.35
CA LEU A 78 0.21 23.13 -3.07
C LEU A 78 0.25 21.88 -2.19
N TYR A 79 -0.89 21.53 -1.59
CA TYR A 79 -1.02 20.37 -0.70
C TYR A 79 -1.70 19.18 -1.40
N LYS A 80 -1.01 18.02 -1.40
CA LYS A 80 -1.48 16.80 -2.08
C LYS A 80 -2.70 16.15 -1.41
N ILE A 81 -2.76 16.19 -0.07
CA ILE A 81 -3.80 15.52 0.72
C ILE A 81 -4.65 16.59 1.41
N ARG A 82 -5.92 16.65 1.03
CA ARG A 82 -6.88 17.68 1.48
C ARG A 82 -8.29 17.09 1.53
N SER A 83 -9.15 17.65 2.39
CA SER A 83 -10.60 17.40 2.37
C SER A 83 -11.38 18.48 1.62
N THR A 84 -10.67 19.37 0.93
CA THR A 84 -11.21 20.53 0.22
C THR A 84 -11.22 20.31 -1.29
N GLU A 85 -12.05 21.08 -1.99
CA GLU A 85 -12.21 20.99 -3.46
C GLU A 85 -10.89 21.24 -4.22
N SER A 86 -10.89 20.98 -5.53
CA SER A 86 -9.73 21.24 -6.38
C SER A 86 -9.26 22.69 -6.27
N ALA A 87 -7.96 22.92 -6.40
CA ALA A 87 -7.29 24.23 -6.28
C ALA A 87 -7.46 24.97 -4.93
N GLN A 88 -8.19 24.43 -3.95
CA GLN A 88 -8.36 25.03 -2.62
C GLN A 88 -7.22 24.65 -1.65
N LEU A 89 -6.97 25.48 -0.64
CA LEU A 89 -6.04 25.17 0.45
C LEU A 89 -6.58 24.05 1.36
N PRO A 90 -5.71 23.29 2.07
CA PRO A 90 -6.14 22.38 3.12
C PRO A 90 -6.82 23.14 4.26
N THR A 91 -7.69 22.46 5.00
CA THR A 91 -8.13 22.96 6.30
C THR A 91 -7.03 22.81 7.36
N ASP A 92 -7.15 23.55 8.46
CA ASP A 92 -6.27 23.38 9.62
C ASP A 92 -6.33 21.94 10.18
N GLN A 93 -7.50 21.30 10.08
CA GLN A 93 -7.69 19.90 10.47
C GLN A 93 -6.95 18.93 9.53
N ASP A 94 -6.96 19.16 8.21
CA ASP A 94 -6.19 18.35 7.27
C ASP A 94 -4.69 18.37 7.62
N LEU A 95 -4.15 19.56 7.88
CA LEU A 95 -2.75 19.73 8.28
C LEU A 95 -2.47 19.04 9.62
N PHE A 96 -3.37 19.19 10.60
CA PHE A 96 -3.25 18.53 11.88
C PHE A 96 -3.23 17.01 11.74
N ASP A 97 -4.14 16.44 10.96
CA ASP A 97 -4.27 14.99 10.76
C ASP A 97 -3.04 14.42 10.05
N ILE A 98 -2.48 15.12 9.06
CA ILE A 98 -1.26 14.71 8.38
C ILE A 98 -0.06 14.70 9.34
N ILE A 99 0.10 15.73 10.17
CA ILE A 99 1.17 15.77 11.18
C ILE A 99 0.97 14.64 12.20
N SER A 100 -0.28 14.42 12.60
CA SER A 100 -0.64 13.43 13.61
C SER A 100 -0.34 12.01 13.16
N ASN A 101 -0.82 11.64 11.98
CA ASN A 101 -0.81 10.28 11.45
C ASN A 101 0.42 9.99 10.58
N GLY A 102 1.17 11.04 10.21
CA GLY A 102 2.24 10.95 9.23
C GLY A 102 1.72 10.77 7.81
N MET A 103 2.60 10.40 6.89
CA MET A 103 2.22 10.03 5.52
C MET A 103 2.74 8.62 5.19
N PRO A 104 1.88 7.60 5.25
CA PRO A 104 2.23 6.24 4.85
C PRO A 104 2.85 6.17 3.44
N GLY A 105 3.77 5.22 3.22
CA GLY A 105 4.52 5.15 1.96
C GLY A 105 5.44 6.36 1.70
N SER A 106 5.84 7.07 2.77
CA SER A 106 6.86 8.12 2.75
C SER A 106 7.69 8.10 4.04
N SER A 107 8.70 8.96 4.12
CA SER A 107 9.53 9.10 5.32
C SER A 107 8.95 10.04 6.38
N MET A 108 7.74 10.59 6.19
CA MET A 108 7.09 11.45 7.19
C MET A 108 6.43 10.61 8.30
N PRO A 109 6.99 10.58 9.53
CA PRO A 109 6.45 9.76 10.61
C PRO A 109 5.18 10.35 11.21
N ALA A 110 4.46 9.52 11.97
CA ALA A 110 3.38 9.97 12.84
C ALA A 110 3.96 10.69 14.07
N TRP A 111 3.44 11.89 14.38
CA TRP A 111 3.91 12.68 15.52
C TRP A 111 3.00 12.60 16.75
N SER A 112 1.85 11.93 16.66
CA SER A 112 0.88 11.82 17.77
C SER A 112 1.46 11.19 19.04
N GLU A 113 2.41 10.26 18.89
CA GLU A 113 3.05 9.55 20.01
C GLU A 113 4.22 10.34 20.63
N LEU A 114 4.73 11.36 19.92
CA LEU A 114 5.94 12.10 20.32
C LEU A 114 5.63 13.54 20.76
N LEU A 115 4.55 14.12 20.25
CA LEU A 115 4.15 15.51 20.49
C LEU A 115 2.75 15.57 21.07
N SER A 116 2.52 16.52 21.99
CA SER A 116 1.18 16.79 22.50
C SER A 116 0.25 17.31 21.38
N GLU A 117 -1.06 17.26 21.61
CA GLU A 117 -2.03 17.88 20.72
C GLU A 117 -1.75 19.38 20.52
N ASP A 118 -1.48 20.13 21.60
CA ASP A 118 -1.19 21.57 21.54
C ASP A 118 0.07 21.86 20.70
N GLN A 119 1.12 21.05 20.86
CA GLN A 119 2.35 21.17 20.07
C GLN A 119 2.09 20.94 18.58
N ARG A 120 1.25 19.96 18.22
CA ARG A 120 0.88 19.71 16.82
C ARG A 120 0.05 20.87 16.24
N TRP A 121 -0.87 21.46 17.01
CA TRP A 121 -1.59 22.66 16.58
C TRP A 121 -0.66 23.87 16.39
N GLN A 122 0.37 24.03 17.22
CA GLN A 122 1.39 25.07 17.02
C GLN A 122 2.23 24.84 15.75
N LEU A 123 2.52 23.59 15.39
CA LEU A 123 3.14 23.27 14.10
C LEU A 123 2.24 23.65 12.93
N VAL A 124 0.93 23.37 12.99
CA VAL A 124 -0.04 23.80 11.96
C VAL A 124 0.00 25.32 11.81
N ALA A 125 -0.06 26.05 12.92
CA ALA A 125 -0.01 27.51 12.93
C ALA A 125 1.28 28.04 12.26
N HIS A 126 2.43 27.42 12.55
CA HIS A 126 3.70 27.81 11.93
C HIS A 126 3.79 27.44 10.44
N ILE A 127 3.36 26.23 10.04
CA ILE A 127 3.40 25.81 8.62
C ILE A 127 2.60 26.76 7.72
N LYS A 128 1.46 27.25 8.20
CA LYS A 128 0.63 28.23 7.48
C LYS A 128 1.36 29.56 7.22
N THR A 129 2.40 29.90 8.00
CA THR A 129 3.18 31.13 7.81
C THR A 129 4.10 31.11 6.60
N PHE A 130 4.35 29.93 5.99
CA PHE A 130 5.16 29.83 4.78
C PHE A 130 4.43 30.27 3.51
N TYR A 131 3.11 30.44 3.56
CA TYR A 131 2.30 30.84 2.41
C TYR A 131 1.21 31.84 2.80
N ASP A 132 1.31 33.07 2.30
CA ASP A 132 0.41 34.18 2.63
C ASP A 132 -1.06 33.88 2.27
N GLY A 133 -1.31 33.00 1.31
CA GLY A 133 -2.68 32.66 0.87
C GLY A 133 -3.53 31.95 1.93
N PHE A 134 -2.96 31.52 3.07
CA PHE A 134 -3.75 31.05 4.21
C PHE A 134 -4.48 32.17 4.97
N GLU A 135 -4.05 33.42 4.84
CA GLU A 135 -4.70 34.55 5.50
C GLU A 135 -6.06 34.84 4.85
N GLY A 136 -7.14 34.79 5.63
CA GLY A 136 -8.51 35.00 5.14
C GLY A 136 -9.11 33.86 4.32
N ALA A 137 -8.34 32.79 4.05
CA ALA A 137 -8.83 31.63 3.30
C ALA A 137 -10.00 30.93 4.03
N SER A 138 -11.05 30.62 3.27
CA SER A 138 -12.20 29.85 3.72
C SER A 138 -12.45 28.69 2.74
N PRO A 139 -11.58 27.66 2.75
CA PRO A 139 -11.62 26.63 1.71
C PRO A 139 -12.90 25.80 1.84
N ARG A 140 -13.50 25.48 0.68
CA ARG A 140 -14.70 24.63 0.62
C ARG A 140 -14.36 23.17 0.81
N LEU A 141 -15.15 22.50 1.64
CA LEU A 141 -15.05 21.06 1.89
C LEU A 141 -15.70 20.28 0.76
N ILE A 142 -15.10 19.14 0.42
CA ILE A 142 -15.71 18.16 -0.46
C ILE A 142 -16.92 17.56 0.23
N ASP A 143 -18.09 17.68 -0.40
CA ASP A 143 -19.29 17.01 0.08
C ASP A 143 -19.17 15.49 -0.11
N VAL A 144 -19.28 14.75 0.99
CA VAL A 144 -19.28 13.29 1.00
C VAL A 144 -20.69 12.73 1.18
N SER A 145 -21.71 13.59 1.20
CA SER A 145 -23.10 13.18 1.16
C SER A 145 -23.38 12.41 -0.15
N GLY A 146 -24.37 11.51 -0.12
CA GLY A 146 -24.66 10.65 -1.27
C GLY A 146 -23.66 9.49 -1.48
N LYS A 147 -22.84 9.16 -0.47
CA LYS A 147 -21.96 7.99 -0.48
C LYS A 147 -22.67 6.74 -0.98
N VAL A 148 -22.17 6.19 -2.09
CA VAL A 148 -22.61 4.88 -2.59
C VAL A 148 -22.00 3.78 -1.71
N PRO A 149 -22.81 2.92 -1.06
CA PRO A 149 -22.30 1.82 -0.25
C PRO A 149 -21.44 0.86 -1.08
N TYR A 150 -20.48 0.24 -0.42
CA TYR A 150 -19.68 -0.82 -1.03
C TYR A 150 -20.57 -2.02 -1.39
N SER A 151 -20.53 -2.47 -2.64
CA SER A 151 -21.22 -3.65 -3.14
C SER A 151 -20.48 -4.24 -4.35
N GLU A 152 -20.69 -5.51 -4.67
CA GLU A 152 -20.11 -6.13 -5.88
C GLU A 152 -20.54 -5.41 -7.16
N GLU A 153 -21.79 -4.92 -7.21
CA GLU A 153 -22.31 -4.13 -8.33
C GLU A 153 -21.57 -2.80 -8.49
N SER A 154 -21.37 -2.08 -7.38
CA SER A 154 -20.65 -0.80 -7.35
C SER A 154 -19.17 -0.98 -7.75
N VAL A 155 -18.55 -2.08 -7.32
CA VAL A 155 -17.19 -2.46 -7.70
C VAL A 155 -17.11 -2.77 -9.20
N ALA A 156 -18.09 -3.49 -9.76
CA ALA A 156 -18.14 -3.80 -11.18
C ALA A 156 -18.26 -2.54 -12.05
N GLN A 157 -19.14 -1.60 -11.66
CA GLN A 157 -19.27 -0.30 -12.33
C GLN A 157 -17.99 0.53 -12.20
N GLY A 158 -17.39 0.56 -11.01
CA GLY A 158 -16.11 1.25 -10.78
C GLY A 158 -14.99 0.70 -11.66
N LYS A 159 -14.93 -0.62 -11.87
CA LYS A 159 -13.95 -1.25 -12.76
C LYS A 159 -14.11 -0.81 -14.22
N GLU A 160 -15.35 -0.71 -14.69
CA GLU A 160 -15.65 -0.21 -16.03
C GLU A 160 -15.17 1.23 -16.19
N PHE A 161 -15.51 2.12 -15.25
CA PHE A 161 -15.02 3.50 -15.27
C PHE A 161 -13.50 3.58 -15.18
N TYR A 162 -12.85 2.74 -14.38
CA TYR A 162 -11.40 2.73 -14.24
C TYR A 162 -10.69 2.46 -15.58
N THR A 163 -11.29 1.61 -16.41
CA THR A 163 -10.79 1.30 -17.74
C THR A 163 -11.13 2.41 -18.73
N ASN A 164 -12.41 2.83 -18.76
CA ASN A 164 -12.93 3.78 -19.75
C ASN A 164 -12.37 5.20 -19.58
N LEU A 165 -12.00 5.59 -18.35
CA LEU A 165 -11.42 6.88 -18.03
C LEU A 165 -9.88 6.91 -18.15
N GLY A 166 -9.26 5.82 -18.64
CA GLY A 166 -7.81 5.76 -18.83
C GLY A 166 -6.99 5.65 -17.54
N CYS A 167 -7.60 5.29 -16.39
CA CYS A 167 -6.85 5.14 -15.14
C CYS A 167 -5.74 4.07 -15.26
N VAL A 168 -5.96 3.09 -16.14
CA VAL A 168 -5.03 2.02 -16.48
C VAL A 168 -3.72 2.53 -17.08
N ASP A 169 -3.71 3.69 -17.73
CA ASP A 169 -2.53 4.22 -18.43
C ASP A 169 -1.43 4.63 -17.44
N CYS A 170 -1.82 5.07 -16.24
CA CYS A 170 -0.91 5.40 -15.16
C CYS A 170 -0.85 4.29 -14.10
N HIS A 171 -2.01 3.82 -13.63
CA HIS A 171 -2.05 2.90 -12.49
C HIS A 171 -1.95 1.41 -12.87
N GLY A 172 -2.04 1.07 -14.16
CA GLY A 172 -2.05 -0.32 -14.64
C GLY A 172 -3.39 -1.02 -14.41
N VAL A 173 -3.59 -2.16 -15.06
CA VAL A 173 -4.89 -2.87 -15.08
C VAL A 173 -5.36 -3.38 -13.72
N VAL A 174 -4.42 -3.65 -12.82
CA VAL A 174 -4.67 -4.13 -11.44
C VAL A 174 -4.19 -3.14 -10.38
N GLY A 175 -3.85 -1.91 -10.78
CA GLY A 175 -3.53 -0.83 -9.88
C GLY A 175 -2.12 -0.87 -9.26
N ARG A 176 -1.13 -1.60 -9.82
CA ARG A 176 0.23 -1.64 -9.24
C ARG A 176 1.10 -0.44 -9.59
N GLY A 177 0.62 0.47 -10.42
CA GLY A 177 1.40 1.62 -10.90
C GLY A 177 2.34 1.25 -12.04
N ASP A 178 2.00 0.22 -12.81
CA ASP A 178 2.74 -0.31 -13.96
C ASP A 178 2.12 0.10 -15.31
N GLY A 179 1.30 1.15 -15.31
CA GLY A 179 0.71 1.70 -16.54
C GLY A 179 1.78 2.22 -17.50
N THR A 180 1.48 2.23 -18.80
CA THR A 180 2.45 2.60 -19.84
C THR A 180 2.97 4.03 -19.72
N SER A 181 2.17 4.93 -19.14
CA SER A 181 2.53 6.34 -18.92
C SER A 181 3.24 6.55 -17.57
N ALA A 182 3.19 5.59 -16.65
CA ALA A 182 3.73 5.71 -15.30
C ALA A 182 5.22 6.10 -15.24
N PRO A 183 6.12 5.54 -16.09
CA PRO A 183 7.55 5.84 -16.00
C PRO A 183 7.92 7.29 -16.29
N ASP A 184 7.10 8.00 -17.08
CA ASP A 184 7.37 9.34 -17.63
C ASP A 184 6.66 10.46 -16.84
N LEU A 185 5.91 10.12 -15.79
CA LEU A 185 5.19 11.09 -14.98
C LEU A 185 6.14 11.98 -14.18
N THR A 186 5.92 13.29 -14.27
CA THR A 186 6.61 14.30 -13.46
C THR A 186 5.60 15.09 -12.64
N ASP A 187 6.00 15.47 -11.43
CA ASP A 187 5.24 16.42 -10.63
C ASP A 187 5.50 17.87 -11.07
N GLU A 188 4.76 18.81 -10.49
CA GLU A 188 4.86 20.25 -10.80
C GLU A 188 6.26 20.85 -10.54
N TRP A 189 7.09 20.16 -9.78
CA TRP A 189 8.46 20.57 -9.47
C TRP A 189 9.48 19.95 -10.44
N GLY A 190 9.01 19.22 -11.46
CA GLY A 190 9.86 18.54 -12.44
C GLY A 190 10.50 17.27 -11.92
N PHE A 191 10.10 16.78 -10.74
CA PHE A 191 10.60 15.51 -10.22
C PHE A 191 9.76 14.36 -10.76
N ARG A 192 10.43 13.28 -11.14
CA ARG A 192 9.75 12.02 -11.47
C ARG A 192 8.86 11.58 -10.31
N THR A 193 7.64 11.20 -10.61
CA THR A 193 6.66 10.78 -9.62
C THR A 193 5.97 9.50 -10.07
N TRP A 194 5.76 8.57 -9.14
CA TRP A 194 5.12 7.30 -9.42
C TRP A 194 3.67 7.30 -8.94
N PRO A 195 2.74 6.70 -9.71
CA PRO A 195 1.42 6.35 -9.20
C PRO A 195 1.55 5.44 -7.97
N ALA A 196 0.69 5.65 -6.99
CA ALA A 196 0.63 4.77 -5.83
C ALA A 196 0.31 3.33 -6.27
N ASN A 197 0.91 2.35 -5.58
CA ASN A 197 0.48 0.96 -5.71
C ASN A 197 -0.89 0.84 -5.00
N LEU A 198 -1.96 0.83 -5.77
CA LEU A 198 -3.35 0.73 -5.31
C LEU A 198 -3.69 -0.65 -4.74
N TRP A 199 -2.81 -1.64 -4.92
CA TRP A 199 -2.94 -2.92 -4.22
C TRP A 199 -2.55 -2.82 -2.74
N GLU A 200 -1.71 -1.83 -2.38
CA GLU A 200 -1.18 -1.65 -1.03
C GLU A 200 -1.87 -0.50 -0.29
N GLN A 201 -3.13 -0.72 0.10
CA GLN A 201 -3.97 0.32 0.70
C GLN A 201 -3.39 0.96 1.96
N TRP A 202 -2.55 0.24 2.71
CA TRP A 202 -1.84 0.77 3.89
C TRP A 202 -0.82 1.86 3.56
N ASN A 203 -0.45 2.04 2.29
CA ASN A 203 0.46 3.09 1.82
C ASN A 203 -0.28 4.34 1.31
N TYR A 204 -1.61 4.42 1.45
CA TYR A 204 -2.39 5.58 1.01
C TYR A 204 -2.17 6.76 1.95
N ARG A 205 -1.42 7.76 1.47
CA ARG A 205 -1.06 8.97 2.23
C ARG A 205 -2.25 9.75 2.79
N GLY A 206 -3.40 9.68 2.11
CA GLY A 206 -4.62 10.38 2.49
C GLY A 206 -5.67 9.54 3.18
N GLY A 207 -5.35 8.29 3.57
CA GLY A 207 -6.28 7.33 4.12
C GLY A 207 -6.81 6.33 3.09
N SER A 208 -7.27 5.16 3.57
CA SER A 208 -7.74 4.02 2.76
C SER A 208 -9.24 3.77 2.85
N THR A 209 -10.00 4.62 3.56
CA THR A 209 -11.46 4.49 3.54
C THR A 209 -12.01 4.88 2.16
N THR A 210 -13.21 4.40 1.81
CA THR A 210 -13.85 4.81 0.55
C THR A 210 -14.01 6.33 0.47
N GLU A 211 -14.29 7.01 1.60
CA GLU A 211 -14.39 8.48 1.66
C GLU A 211 -13.04 9.16 1.39
N ASP A 212 -11.95 8.61 1.92
CA ASP A 212 -10.61 9.14 1.67
C ASP A 212 -10.23 9.00 0.21
N ILE A 213 -10.49 7.85 -0.40
CA ILE A 213 -10.21 7.60 -1.82
C ILE A 213 -11.08 8.53 -2.69
N PHE A 214 -12.36 8.65 -2.37
CA PHE A 214 -13.29 9.55 -3.06
C PHE A 214 -12.79 11.00 -3.06
N LYS A 215 -12.31 11.51 -1.92
CA LYS A 215 -11.75 12.86 -1.82
C LYS A 215 -10.54 13.06 -2.75
N ARG A 216 -9.78 12.02 -3.10
CA ARG A 216 -8.66 12.13 -4.06
C ARG A 216 -9.14 12.29 -5.49
N PHE A 217 -10.25 11.65 -5.85
CA PHE A 217 -10.88 11.85 -7.15
C PHE A 217 -11.48 13.25 -7.27
N ILE A 218 -12.22 13.69 -6.25
CA ILE A 218 -12.90 14.98 -6.29
C ILE A 218 -11.92 16.15 -6.14
N GLY A 219 -11.02 16.11 -5.16
CA GLY A 219 -10.06 17.20 -4.91
C GLY A 219 -8.81 17.17 -5.78
N GLY A 220 -8.55 16.06 -6.48
CA GLY A 220 -7.29 15.80 -7.16
C GLY A 220 -6.10 15.68 -6.21
N ILE A 221 -4.92 15.41 -6.74
CA ILE A 221 -3.66 15.41 -5.98
C ILE A 221 -2.79 16.57 -6.49
N ALA A 222 -2.88 17.71 -5.80
CA ALA A 222 -2.28 18.97 -6.24
C ALA A 222 -0.78 18.86 -6.54
N GLY A 223 -0.37 19.43 -7.67
CA GLY A 223 1.00 19.39 -8.17
C GLY A 223 1.48 18.00 -8.60
N SER A 224 0.57 17.05 -8.85
CA SER A 224 0.89 15.77 -9.49
C SER A 224 0.04 15.58 -10.75
N PRO A 225 0.40 14.64 -11.64
CA PRO A 225 -0.40 14.32 -12.81
C PRO A 225 -1.79 13.72 -12.53
N MET A 226 -2.16 13.47 -11.27
CA MET A 226 -3.48 12.96 -10.91
C MET A 226 -4.46 14.14 -10.74
N PRO A 227 -5.35 14.39 -11.73
CA PRO A 227 -6.18 15.58 -11.74
C PRO A 227 -7.38 15.43 -10.81
N SER A 228 -8.09 16.53 -10.59
CA SER A 228 -9.44 16.48 -10.03
C SER A 228 -10.42 16.02 -11.10
N PHE A 229 -11.38 15.17 -10.73
CA PHE A 229 -12.44 14.75 -11.63
C PHE A 229 -13.46 15.87 -11.87
N ILE A 230 -13.62 16.80 -10.91
CA ILE A 230 -14.42 18.01 -11.16
C ILE A 230 -13.83 18.80 -12.33
N SER A 231 -12.50 18.94 -12.42
CA SER A 231 -11.86 19.65 -13.53
C SER A 231 -11.66 18.80 -14.79
N SER A 232 -11.61 17.47 -14.67
CA SER A 232 -11.33 16.56 -15.79
C SER A 232 -12.59 16.16 -16.56
N PHE A 233 -13.74 16.12 -15.89
CA PHE A 233 -15.02 15.98 -16.57
C PHE A 233 -15.45 17.36 -17.05
N ARG A 234 -15.80 17.47 -18.34
CA ARG A 234 -16.38 18.67 -18.94
C ARG A 234 -17.72 18.98 -18.26
N LEU A 235 -17.66 19.73 -17.16
CA LEU A 235 -18.82 20.06 -16.34
C LEU A 235 -19.92 20.65 -17.21
N GLY A 236 -21.12 20.07 -17.11
CA GLY A 236 -22.28 20.49 -17.89
C GLY A 236 -22.56 19.69 -19.16
N LEU A 237 -21.64 18.82 -19.58
CA LEU A 237 -21.87 17.89 -20.68
C LEU A 237 -22.23 16.49 -20.16
N THR A 238 -23.13 15.81 -20.85
CA THR A 238 -23.35 14.37 -20.71
C THR A 238 -22.16 13.58 -21.27
N ASP A 239 -22.12 12.27 -21.01
CA ASP A 239 -21.08 11.39 -21.57
C ASP A 239 -21.14 11.36 -23.11
N GLU A 240 -22.34 11.36 -23.68
CA GLU A 240 -22.56 11.40 -25.13
C GLU A 240 -22.10 12.73 -25.73
N GLU A 241 -22.42 13.85 -25.08
CA GLU A 241 -21.97 15.19 -25.50
C GLU A 241 -20.45 15.36 -25.35
N SER A 242 -19.86 14.83 -24.28
CA SER A 242 -18.40 14.86 -24.08
C SER A 242 -17.68 14.03 -25.15
N ALA A 243 -18.20 12.85 -25.48
CA ALA A 243 -17.66 12.01 -26.54
C ALA A 243 -17.82 12.66 -27.92
N ARG A 244 -18.97 13.28 -28.17
CA ARG A 244 -19.25 14.02 -29.42
C ARG A 244 -18.32 15.23 -29.57
N MET A 245 -18.09 15.97 -28.50
CA MET A 245 -17.15 17.11 -28.52
C MET A 245 -15.72 16.65 -28.83
N ASN A 246 -15.25 15.54 -28.24
CA ASN A 246 -13.94 14.97 -28.58
C ASN A 246 -13.83 14.58 -30.07
N GLU A 247 -14.90 13.99 -30.64
CA GLU A 247 -14.97 13.66 -32.07
C GLU A 247 -14.84 14.92 -32.94
N LEU A 248 -15.54 16.00 -32.57
CA LEU A 248 -15.49 17.27 -33.27
C LEU A 248 -14.11 17.94 -33.18
N GLU A 249 -13.46 17.94 -32.01
CA GLU A 249 -12.11 18.47 -31.84
C GLU A 249 -11.08 17.71 -32.70
N LEU A 250 -11.11 16.38 -32.64
CA LEU A 250 -10.25 15.53 -33.47
C LEU A 250 -10.46 15.79 -34.97
N LYS A 251 -11.71 16.00 -35.38
CA LYS A 251 -12.04 16.30 -36.78
C LYS A 251 -11.60 17.71 -37.17
N MET A 252 -11.74 18.68 -36.29
CA MET A 252 -11.28 20.05 -36.49
C MET A 252 -9.77 20.11 -36.74
N ASP A 253 -8.99 19.35 -35.98
CA ASP A 253 -7.53 19.27 -36.12
C ASP A 253 -7.06 18.60 -37.43
N ASN A 254 -7.82 17.64 -37.95
CA ASN A 254 -7.42 16.82 -39.09
C ASN A 254 -8.02 17.28 -40.42
N ASP A 255 -9.35 17.48 -40.44
CA ASP A 255 -10.15 17.57 -41.67
C ASP A 255 -10.96 18.88 -41.78
N GLY A 256 -11.06 19.64 -40.68
CA GLY A 256 -11.95 20.79 -40.54
C GLY A 256 -13.41 20.37 -40.32
N LEU A 257 -14.18 21.25 -39.68
CA LEU A 257 -15.60 21.03 -39.40
C LEU A 257 -16.48 21.53 -40.55
N SER A 258 -17.64 20.90 -40.74
CA SER A 258 -18.71 21.48 -41.57
C SER A 258 -19.46 22.58 -40.81
N GLU A 259 -20.18 23.48 -41.49
CA GLU A 259 -20.94 24.56 -40.84
C GLU A 259 -21.89 24.04 -39.74
N ALA A 260 -22.54 22.89 -39.95
CA ALA A 260 -23.43 22.28 -38.96
C ALA A 260 -22.68 21.71 -37.75
N GLU A 261 -21.46 21.22 -37.96
CA GLU A 261 -20.59 20.71 -36.89
C GLU A 261 -19.90 21.85 -36.12
N GLU A 262 -19.61 22.98 -36.77
CA GLU A 262 -19.17 24.21 -36.10
C GLU A 262 -20.27 24.76 -35.20
N GLU A 263 -21.53 24.76 -35.65
CA GLU A 263 -22.67 25.18 -34.83
C GLU A 263 -22.89 24.24 -33.64
N GLU A 264 -22.84 22.92 -33.87
CA GLU A 264 -22.92 21.91 -32.81
C GLU A 264 -21.79 22.06 -31.79
N TYR A 265 -20.55 22.27 -32.25
CA TYR A 265 -19.41 22.50 -31.38
C TYR A 265 -19.58 23.77 -30.54
N ALA A 266 -20.06 24.86 -31.13
CA ALA A 266 -20.32 26.11 -30.43
C ALA A 266 -21.41 25.97 -29.34
N GLU A 267 -22.46 25.20 -29.59
CA GLU A 267 -23.48 24.91 -28.56
C GLU A 267 -22.91 24.12 -27.37
N LEU A 268 -22.02 23.16 -27.63
CA LEU A 268 -21.35 22.39 -26.58
C LEU A 268 -20.34 23.25 -25.79
N GLU A 269 -19.62 24.14 -26.48
CA GLU A 269 -18.70 25.10 -25.88
C GLU A 269 -19.45 26.12 -25.00
N GLU A 270 -20.63 26.61 -25.43
CA GLU A 270 -21.44 27.52 -24.62
C GLU A 270 -21.90 26.87 -23.30
N LYS A 271 -22.26 25.57 -23.33
CA LYS A 271 -22.59 24.81 -22.11
C LYS A 271 -21.40 24.74 -21.16
N LEU A 272 -20.21 24.45 -21.68
CA LEU A 272 -18.98 24.42 -20.89
C LEU A 272 -18.67 25.77 -20.26
N PHE A 273 -18.68 26.84 -21.06
CA PHE A 273 -18.36 28.19 -20.63
C PHE A 273 -19.30 28.68 -19.51
N MET A 274 -20.59 28.31 -19.58
CA MET A 274 -21.54 28.60 -18.51
C MET A 274 -21.10 27.96 -17.18
N PHE A 275 -20.60 26.73 -17.19
CA PHE A 275 -20.12 26.09 -15.96
C PHE A 275 -18.75 26.61 -15.54
N GLU A 276 -17.88 27.02 -16.46
CA GLU A 276 -16.62 27.70 -16.12
C GLU A 276 -16.87 29.01 -15.36
N ASP A 277 -17.86 29.82 -15.78
CA ASP A 277 -18.24 31.04 -15.05
C ASP A 277 -18.74 30.73 -13.64
N ILE A 278 -19.61 29.72 -13.49
CA ILE A 278 -20.10 29.27 -12.17
C ILE A 278 -18.93 28.77 -11.31
N MET A 279 -18.00 27.99 -11.89
CA MET A 279 -16.83 27.47 -11.18
C MET A 279 -15.84 28.57 -10.79
N LEU A 280 -15.70 29.63 -11.59
CA LEU A 280 -14.88 30.79 -11.26
C LEU A 280 -15.44 31.54 -10.04
N LYS A 281 -16.74 31.83 -10.03
CA LYS A 281 -17.43 32.45 -8.87
C LYS A 281 -17.22 31.61 -7.61
N VAL A 282 -17.35 30.30 -7.77
CA VAL A 282 -17.05 29.31 -6.75
C VAL A 282 -15.58 29.47 -6.31
N GLU A 283 -14.58 29.43 -7.17
CA GLU A 283 -13.17 29.63 -6.79
C GLU A 283 -12.88 30.95 -6.07
N GLU A 284 -13.53 32.05 -6.46
CA GLU A 284 -13.42 33.37 -5.84
C GLU A 284 -14.14 33.49 -4.49
N GLY A 285 -14.91 32.46 -4.10
CA GLY A 285 -15.65 32.42 -2.84
C GLY A 285 -16.93 33.25 -2.87
N GLU A 286 -17.46 33.53 -4.06
CA GLU A 286 -18.75 34.21 -4.23
C GLU A 286 -19.91 33.26 -3.85
N GLU A 287 -21.00 33.85 -3.35
CA GLU A 287 -22.22 33.11 -3.07
C GLU A 287 -23.00 32.93 -4.38
N LEU A 288 -23.24 31.69 -4.78
CA LEU A 288 -23.99 31.37 -6.00
C LEU A 288 -25.47 31.71 -5.85
N GLU A 289 -26.10 32.18 -6.92
CA GLU A 289 -27.55 32.31 -6.96
C GLU A 289 -28.22 30.92 -6.90
N PRO A 290 -29.46 30.79 -6.38
CA PRO A 290 -30.09 29.49 -6.18
C PRO A 290 -30.22 28.63 -7.45
N ASP A 291 -30.37 29.24 -8.63
CA ASP A 291 -30.43 28.52 -9.89
C ASP A 291 -29.05 28.07 -10.38
N GLU A 292 -28.00 28.87 -10.16
CA GLU A 292 -26.61 28.51 -10.42
C GLU A 292 -26.18 27.33 -9.55
N GLN A 293 -26.49 27.36 -8.25
CA GLN A 293 -26.24 26.25 -7.34
C GLN A 293 -26.97 24.98 -7.80
N THR A 294 -28.25 25.10 -8.19
CA THR A 294 -29.03 23.96 -8.69
C THR A 294 -28.41 23.34 -9.96
N LYS A 295 -27.92 24.18 -10.89
CA LYS A 295 -27.23 23.73 -12.11
C LYS A 295 -25.93 23.01 -11.76
N LEU A 296 -25.12 23.58 -10.87
CA LEU A 296 -23.87 22.99 -10.39
C LEU A 296 -24.10 21.63 -9.73
N ASP A 297 -25.02 21.54 -8.77
CA ASP A 297 -25.35 20.29 -8.07
C ASP A 297 -25.82 19.20 -9.04
N THR A 298 -26.62 19.58 -10.04
CA THR A 298 -27.12 18.66 -11.06
C THR A 298 -25.98 18.12 -11.94
N ALA A 299 -25.02 18.97 -12.30
CA ALA A 299 -23.85 18.59 -13.09
C ALA A 299 -22.84 17.74 -12.30
N LEU A 300 -22.64 18.04 -11.01
CA LEU A 300 -21.71 17.30 -10.14
C LEU A 300 -22.22 15.93 -9.74
N LYS A 301 -23.53 15.75 -9.63
CA LYS A 301 -24.14 14.47 -9.20
C LYS A 301 -23.63 13.23 -9.94
N PRO A 302 -23.64 13.15 -11.30
CA PRO A 302 -23.12 11.98 -12.00
C PRO A 302 -21.61 11.79 -11.79
N ILE A 303 -20.83 12.87 -11.65
CA ILE A 303 -19.38 12.80 -11.36
C ILE A 303 -19.14 12.20 -9.98
N PHE A 304 -19.92 12.62 -8.98
CA PHE A 304 -19.82 12.12 -7.61
C PHE A 304 -20.23 10.64 -7.56
N GLU A 305 -21.33 10.26 -8.20
CA GLU A 305 -21.78 8.87 -8.28
C GLU A 305 -20.71 7.95 -8.90
N LYS A 306 -20.16 8.33 -10.07
CA LYS A 306 -19.04 7.62 -10.71
C LYS A 306 -17.81 7.53 -9.81
N SER A 307 -17.46 8.62 -9.14
CA SER A 307 -16.30 8.68 -8.24
C SER A 307 -16.47 7.76 -7.02
N TRP A 308 -17.69 7.58 -6.51
CA TRP A 308 -17.96 6.61 -5.45
C TRP A 308 -17.80 5.16 -5.93
N HIS A 309 -18.29 4.83 -7.13
CA HIS A 309 -18.07 3.52 -7.74
C HIS A 309 -16.57 3.23 -7.93
N LEU A 310 -15.83 4.20 -8.47
CA LEU A 310 -14.37 4.12 -8.60
C LEU A 310 -13.67 3.94 -7.25
N ALA A 311 -14.09 4.68 -6.21
CA ALA A 311 -13.51 4.54 -4.88
C ALA A 311 -13.75 3.14 -4.29
N ASN A 312 -14.93 2.56 -4.50
CA ASN A 312 -15.23 1.19 -4.11
C ASN A 312 -14.40 0.17 -4.91
N TYR A 313 -14.20 0.38 -6.21
CA TYR A 313 -13.32 -0.46 -7.02
C TYR A 313 -11.86 -0.39 -6.56
N VAL A 314 -11.30 0.80 -6.36
CA VAL A 314 -9.93 0.97 -5.84
C VAL A 314 -9.78 0.34 -4.47
N LYS A 315 -10.77 0.48 -3.59
CA LYS A 315 -10.81 -0.22 -2.29
C LYS A 315 -10.86 -1.75 -2.42
N SER A 316 -11.31 -2.29 -3.55
CA SER A 316 -11.40 -3.74 -3.79
C SER A 316 -10.12 -4.37 -4.37
N LEU A 317 -9.15 -3.57 -4.83
CA LEU A 317 -8.00 -4.07 -5.59
C LEU A 317 -7.05 -4.96 -4.78
N GLY A 318 -6.85 -4.63 -3.51
CA GLY A 318 -5.92 -5.32 -2.62
C GLY A 318 -6.49 -5.56 -1.22
N PRO A 319 -5.72 -6.21 -0.33
CA PRO A 319 -6.16 -6.44 1.04
C PRO A 319 -6.27 -5.13 1.84
N GLU A 320 -7.22 -5.07 2.77
CA GLU A 320 -7.48 -3.87 3.58
C GLU A 320 -6.34 -3.59 4.58
N GLU A 321 -5.70 -4.66 5.08
CA GLU A 321 -4.60 -4.57 6.04
C GLU A 321 -3.27 -5.01 5.42
N ARG A 322 -2.19 -4.39 5.90
CA ARG A 322 -0.83 -4.81 5.55
C ARG A 322 -0.60 -6.26 6.01
N PRO A 323 -0.11 -7.15 5.13
CA PRO A 323 0.25 -8.50 5.53
C PRO A 323 1.26 -8.49 6.69
N GLN A 324 1.05 -9.37 7.66
CA GLN A 324 1.97 -9.51 8.79
C GLN A 324 3.26 -10.19 8.33
N ALA A 325 4.40 -9.71 8.84
CA ALA A 325 5.70 -10.31 8.55
C ALA A 325 5.73 -11.79 8.96
N ALA A 326 6.49 -12.60 8.21
CA ALA A 326 6.59 -14.05 8.36
C ALA A 326 7.36 -14.50 9.62
N VAL A 327 6.86 -14.11 10.80
CA VAL A 327 7.39 -14.41 12.13
C VAL A 327 6.33 -15.09 12.98
N GLY A 328 6.76 -15.82 14.02
CA GLY A 328 5.83 -16.46 14.96
C GLY A 328 4.94 -17.50 14.27
N ASP A 329 3.63 -17.31 14.34
CA ASP A 329 2.60 -18.15 13.73
C ASP A 329 2.50 -17.97 12.20
N LYS A 330 2.97 -16.83 11.66
CA LYS A 330 2.98 -16.50 10.22
C LYS A 330 4.23 -16.97 9.47
N VAL A 331 5.08 -17.76 10.13
CA VAL A 331 6.29 -18.34 9.54
C VAL A 331 5.96 -19.11 8.26
N LEU A 332 6.84 -19.05 7.24
CA LEU A 332 6.67 -19.84 6.04
C LEU A 332 6.74 -21.34 6.36
N ARG A 333 5.63 -22.03 6.09
CA ARG A 333 5.50 -23.48 6.24
C ARG A 333 5.41 -24.11 4.86
N SER A 334 6.44 -24.85 4.49
CA SER A 334 6.42 -25.64 3.28
C SER A 334 5.51 -26.85 3.50
N GLN A 335 4.44 -26.95 2.70
CA GLN A 335 3.43 -27.99 2.84
C GLN A 335 3.86 -29.29 2.16
N TYR A 336 3.64 -30.42 2.83
CA TYR A 336 3.97 -31.73 2.24
C TYR A 336 2.94 -32.13 1.18
N ARG A 337 3.40 -32.51 -0.01
CA ARG A 337 2.59 -33.09 -1.07
C ARG A 337 3.24 -34.37 -1.59
N ALA A 338 2.50 -35.47 -1.58
CA ALA A 338 2.98 -36.73 -2.16
C ALA A 338 3.01 -36.63 -3.70
N GLY A 339 4.10 -37.11 -4.31
CA GLY A 339 4.25 -37.12 -5.77
C GLY A 339 4.89 -35.85 -6.35
N ALA A 340 4.53 -35.50 -7.59
CA ALA A 340 5.11 -34.37 -8.29
C ALA A 340 4.71 -33.03 -7.66
N LEU A 341 5.67 -32.12 -7.53
CA LEU A 341 5.43 -30.76 -7.02
C LEU A 341 4.82 -29.87 -8.10
N PRO A 342 3.97 -28.89 -7.71
CA PRO A 342 3.33 -27.98 -8.66
C PRO A 342 4.35 -27.14 -9.43
N GLY A 343 4.08 -26.92 -10.72
CA GLY A 343 4.76 -25.89 -11.53
C GLY A 343 4.24 -24.48 -11.23
N MET A 344 4.77 -23.44 -11.89
CA MET A 344 4.43 -22.04 -11.63
C MET A 344 2.91 -21.75 -11.60
N ASN A 345 2.19 -22.22 -12.63
CA ASN A 345 0.77 -21.89 -12.87
C ASN A 345 -0.22 -22.96 -12.36
N ASP A 346 0.25 -23.90 -11.54
CA ASP A 346 -0.60 -24.97 -10.99
C ASP A 346 -1.60 -24.41 -9.97
N GLU A 347 -2.86 -24.87 -10.02
CA GLU A 347 -3.92 -24.43 -9.11
C GLU A 347 -3.65 -24.81 -7.66
N ALA A 348 -2.77 -25.78 -7.38
CA ALA A 348 -2.41 -26.16 -6.02
C ALA A 348 -1.80 -25.01 -5.20
N TRP A 349 -1.22 -23.99 -5.84
CA TRP A 349 -0.78 -22.78 -5.12
C TRP A 349 -1.93 -22.01 -4.46
N ASN A 350 -3.18 -22.24 -4.88
CA ASN A 350 -4.38 -21.64 -4.29
C ASN A 350 -4.84 -22.39 -3.02
N GLU A 351 -4.36 -23.63 -2.78
CA GLU A 351 -4.64 -24.39 -1.55
C GLU A 351 -3.92 -23.78 -0.33
N ILE A 352 -2.86 -23.00 -0.55
CA ILE A 352 -2.16 -22.25 0.49
C ILE A 352 -2.87 -20.91 0.68
N GLU A 353 -3.75 -20.84 1.68
CA GLU A 353 -4.55 -19.64 1.99
C GLU A 353 -3.68 -18.44 2.40
N GLU A 354 -2.71 -18.65 3.31
CA GLU A 354 -1.83 -17.60 3.79
C GLU A 354 -0.50 -17.59 3.04
N THR A 355 -0.19 -16.46 2.39
CA THR A 355 1.11 -16.23 1.76
C THR A 355 2.05 -15.56 2.76
N SER A 356 3.24 -16.12 2.96
CA SER A 356 4.21 -15.54 3.88
C SER A 356 4.80 -14.25 3.31
N TYR A 357 4.74 -13.17 4.09
CA TYR A 357 5.19 -11.84 3.70
C TYR A 357 6.54 -11.51 4.37
N PHE A 358 7.53 -11.16 3.55
CA PHE A 358 8.88 -10.81 3.98
C PHE A 358 9.13 -9.34 3.62
N PRO A 359 9.04 -8.40 4.57
CA PRO A 359 9.33 -6.99 4.28
C PRO A 359 10.81 -6.79 3.98
N LEU A 360 11.05 -5.95 2.99
CA LEU A 360 12.36 -5.49 2.56
C LEU A 360 12.51 -4.00 2.91
N VAL A 361 13.75 -3.61 3.15
CA VAL A 361 14.14 -2.22 3.38
C VAL A 361 15.38 -1.90 2.55
N GLY A 362 15.63 -0.63 2.33
CA GLY A 362 16.81 -0.19 1.60
C GLY A 362 18.09 -0.57 2.37
N GLN A 363 19.10 -1.07 1.67
CA GLN A 363 20.43 -1.19 2.25
C GLN A 363 20.99 0.22 2.44
N ILE A 364 21.19 0.65 3.70
CA ILE A 364 21.77 1.96 4.04
C ILE A 364 23.10 1.90 4.81
N VAL A 365 23.67 0.70 4.95
CA VAL A 365 24.87 0.46 5.77
C VAL A 365 26.17 0.70 4.99
N ILE A 366 26.20 0.38 3.69
CA ILE A 366 27.43 0.38 2.88
C ILE A 366 27.15 1.02 1.53
N ASP A 367 28.02 1.93 1.11
CA ASP A 367 27.90 2.62 -0.19
C ASP A 367 28.11 1.69 -1.39
N PRO A 368 27.38 1.91 -2.52
CA PRO A 368 26.24 2.82 -2.65
C PRO A 368 25.00 2.34 -1.87
N ARG A 369 24.32 3.29 -1.21
CA ARG A 369 23.14 3.06 -0.37
C ARG A 369 21.86 3.17 -1.19
N GLN A 370 20.87 2.39 -0.81
CA GLN A 370 19.50 2.55 -1.26
C GLN A 370 18.64 3.09 -0.11
N PHE A 371 18.21 4.35 -0.19
CA PHE A 371 17.33 4.96 0.82
C PHE A 371 15.85 4.77 0.50
N ASN A 372 15.52 4.63 -0.79
CA ASN A 372 14.13 4.58 -1.26
C ASN A 372 13.93 3.37 -2.18
N PRO A 373 13.95 2.14 -1.62
CA PRO A 373 13.62 0.96 -2.41
C PRO A 373 12.17 1.06 -2.91
N SER A 374 11.95 0.73 -4.16
CA SER A 374 10.61 0.58 -4.75
C SER A 374 10.00 -0.78 -4.43
N ILE A 375 10.85 -1.81 -4.31
CA ILE A 375 10.49 -3.16 -3.85
C ILE A 375 10.55 -3.18 -2.33
N ASP A 376 9.39 -3.31 -1.69
CA ASP A 376 9.26 -3.23 -0.23
C ASP A 376 9.03 -4.60 0.44
N SER A 377 8.85 -5.65 -0.36
CA SER A 377 8.51 -6.96 0.13
C SER A 377 8.73 -8.08 -0.88
N VAL A 378 8.90 -9.29 -0.36
CA VAL A 378 8.82 -10.55 -1.11
C VAL A 378 7.77 -11.39 -0.42
N MET A 379 6.91 -12.03 -1.19
CA MET A 379 5.91 -12.98 -0.71
C MET A 379 6.31 -14.38 -1.17
N ALA A 380 6.05 -15.41 -0.36
CA ALA A 380 6.40 -16.77 -0.73
C ALA A 380 5.35 -17.81 -0.33
N LYS A 381 5.23 -18.83 -1.18
CA LYS A 381 4.55 -20.10 -0.91
C LYS A 381 5.53 -21.25 -1.17
N SER A 382 5.35 -22.38 -0.51
CA SER A 382 6.21 -23.54 -0.73
C SER A 382 5.50 -24.88 -0.54
N PHE A 383 5.85 -25.84 -1.39
CA PHE A 383 5.52 -27.26 -1.25
C PHE A 383 6.80 -28.08 -1.24
N TYR A 384 6.77 -29.23 -0.57
CA TYR A 384 7.86 -30.19 -0.61
C TYR A 384 7.32 -31.63 -0.64
N ASN A 385 8.13 -32.56 -1.13
CA ASN A 385 7.83 -33.99 -1.13
C ASN A 385 9.02 -34.75 -0.49
N ASP A 386 9.11 -36.07 -0.69
CA ASP A 386 10.18 -36.87 -0.09
C ASP A 386 11.60 -36.53 -0.61
N ASN A 387 11.72 -35.89 -1.78
CA ASN A 387 12.99 -35.69 -2.49
C ASN A 387 13.29 -34.22 -2.87
N GLU A 388 12.26 -33.41 -3.07
CA GLU A 388 12.34 -32.08 -3.66
C GLU A 388 11.54 -31.05 -2.85
N ILE A 389 11.87 -29.78 -3.07
CA ILE A 389 11.10 -28.62 -2.61
C ILE A 389 10.88 -27.66 -3.77
N ALA A 390 9.72 -27.02 -3.79
CA ALA A 390 9.36 -25.96 -4.71
C ALA A 390 8.96 -24.71 -3.92
N PHE A 391 9.41 -23.56 -4.40
CA PHE A 391 9.01 -22.25 -3.92
C PHE A 391 8.35 -21.48 -5.06
N ARG A 392 7.35 -20.67 -4.72
CA ARG A 392 6.83 -19.62 -5.57
C ARG A 392 6.99 -18.31 -4.82
N PHE A 393 7.87 -17.45 -5.31
CA PHE A 393 8.10 -16.11 -4.81
C PHE A 393 7.34 -15.12 -5.68
N THR A 394 6.78 -14.09 -5.06
CA THR A 394 6.17 -12.97 -5.78
C THR A 394 6.61 -11.66 -5.15
N TRP A 395 6.89 -10.64 -5.95
CA TRP A 395 7.16 -9.28 -5.46
C TRP A 395 6.64 -8.28 -6.47
N ASP A 396 6.16 -7.16 -5.95
CA ASP A 396 5.67 -6.07 -6.79
C ASP A 396 6.88 -5.27 -7.30
N ASP A 397 6.89 -5.04 -8.61
CA ASP A 397 7.84 -4.20 -9.32
C ASP A 397 7.09 -3.49 -10.45
N ARG A 398 7.07 -2.17 -10.40
CA ARG A 398 6.31 -1.34 -11.36
C ARG A 398 6.85 -1.46 -12.77
N THR A 399 8.06 -1.97 -12.93
CA THR A 399 8.74 -2.05 -14.21
C THR A 399 9.31 -3.43 -14.47
N LYS A 400 9.62 -3.68 -15.75
CA LYS A 400 10.43 -4.82 -16.17
C LYS A 400 11.70 -4.29 -16.81
N THR A 401 12.76 -4.17 -16.03
CA THR A 401 14.04 -3.63 -16.47
C THR A 401 14.97 -4.73 -16.95
N LEU A 402 15.01 -4.94 -18.28
CA LEU A 402 16.04 -5.76 -18.90
C LEU A 402 17.43 -5.14 -18.72
N PRO A 403 18.53 -5.92 -18.84
CA PRO A 403 19.88 -5.40 -18.70
C PRO A 403 20.15 -4.16 -19.54
N GLN A 404 20.43 -3.06 -18.85
CA GLN A 404 20.84 -1.80 -19.44
C GLN A 404 22.11 -1.33 -18.77
N THR A 405 23.08 -0.88 -19.55
CA THR A 405 24.27 -0.21 -19.00
C THR A 405 23.93 1.25 -18.73
N ASP A 406 24.15 1.68 -17.51
CA ASP A 406 24.06 3.07 -17.09
C ASP A 406 25.29 3.83 -17.62
N ASP A 407 25.05 4.87 -18.42
CA ASP A 407 26.11 5.59 -19.14
C ASP A 407 27.03 6.38 -18.19
N GLU A 408 26.54 6.79 -17.02
CA GLU A 408 27.31 7.59 -16.06
C GLU A 408 28.23 6.72 -15.20
N THR A 409 27.74 5.56 -14.77
CA THR A 409 28.45 4.65 -13.85
C THR A 409 29.14 3.50 -14.56
N GLY A 410 28.72 3.17 -15.79
CA GLY A 410 29.13 1.97 -16.52
C GLY A 410 28.61 0.66 -15.93
N GLU A 411 27.74 0.72 -14.93
CA GLU A 411 27.14 -0.45 -14.28
C GLU A 411 25.97 -0.98 -15.11
N THR A 412 25.76 -2.30 -15.11
CA THR A 412 24.56 -2.88 -15.71
C THR A 412 23.47 -2.99 -14.65
N VAL A 413 22.38 -2.26 -14.85
CA VAL A 413 21.15 -2.33 -14.05
C VAL A 413 20.17 -3.29 -14.72
N GLU A 414 19.53 -4.13 -13.91
CA GLU A 414 18.48 -5.06 -14.32
C GLU A 414 17.69 -5.50 -13.09
N ASP A 415 16.48 -6.00 -13.29
CA ASP A 415 15.71 -6.56 -12.19
C ASP A 415 16.27 -7.92 -11.77
N ALA A 416 16.38 -8.12 -10.46
CA ALA A 416 16.96 -9.34 -9.91
C ALA A 416 16.41 -9.67 -8.53
N LEU A 417 16.45 -10.96 -8.19
CA LEU A 417 16.15 -11.46 -6.85
C LEU A 417 17.25 -12.45 -6.43
N ALA A 418 17.81 -12.22 -5.25
CA ALA A 418 18.69 -13.16 -4.58
C ALA A 418 18.02 -13.70 -3.32
N ILE A 419 17.93 -15.03 -3.21
CA ILE A 419 17.47 -15.73 -2.01
C ILE A 419 18.67 -16.32 -1.31
N GLN A 420 18.81 -16.07 -0.01
CA GLN A 420 19.97 -16.52 0.76
C GLN A 420 19.58 -17.46 1.90
N PHE A 421 20.46 -18.43 2.13
CA PHE A 421 20.41 -19.39 3.23
C PHE A 421 21.78 -19.46 3.91
N PRO A 422 21.86 -19.76 5.20
CA PRO A 422 23.13 -20.14 5.80
C PRO A 422 23.58 -21.48 5.21
N VAL A 423 24.86 -21.61 4.87
CA VAL A 423 25.43 -22.90 4.44
C VAL A 423 25.25 -23.96 5.53
N LYS A 424 25.53 -23.57 6.79
CA LYS A 424 25.29 -24.37 7.98
C LYS A 424 24.15 -23.77 8.80
N ILE A 425 23.06 -24.51 8.94
CA ILE A 425 21.93 -24.13 9.79
C ILE A 425 22.36 -24.21 11.26
N SER A 426 22.09 -23.14 12.01
CA SER A 426 22.27 -23.07 13.46
C SER A 426 21.42 -24.14 14.18
N GLU A 427 21.99 -24.89 15.11
CA GLU A 427 21.30 -26.02 15.79
C GLU A 427 20.56 -25.57 17.05
N GLY A 428 20.87 -24.37 17.57
CA GLY A 428 20.22 -23.80 18.76
C GLY A 428 19.78 -22.32 18.60
N PRO A 429 18.88 -21.83 19.49
CA PRO A 429 18.39 -20.46 19.44
C PRO A 429 19.47 -19.41 19.77
N THR A 430 20.53 -19.82 20.46
CA THR A 430 21.67 -18.97 20.82
C THR A 430 22.82 -19.05 19.82
N ASP A 431 22.75 -19.97 18.86
CA ASP A 431 23.81 -20.14 17.88
C ASP A 431 23.83 -18.94 16.93
N PRO A 432 24.96 -18.24 16.84
CA PRO A 432 25.04 -17.01 16.09
C PRO A 432 24.87 -17.29 14.59
N LYS A 433 23.89 -16.64 13.98
CA LYS A 433 23.63 -16.71 12.54
C LYS A 433 24.72 -15.96 11.76
N PRO A 434 24.93 -16.27 10.46
CA PRO A 434 25.69 -15.39 9.59
C PRO A 434 25.12 -13.97 9.60
N TYR A 435 25.92 -12.96 9.27
CA TYR A 435 25.36 -11.64 9.01
C TYR A 435 24.37 -11.70 7.83
N PHE A 436 23.22 -11.03 7.92
CA PHE A 436 22.17 -11.13 6.90
C PHE A 436 22.55 -10.45 5.59
N ILE A 437 23.56 -9.59 5.57
CA ILE A 437 24.13 -9.05 4.32
C ILE A 437 25.28 -9.95 3.87
N TYR A 438 24.91 -11.12 3.33
CA TYR A 438 25.81 -12.07 2.68
C TYR A 438 26.85 -12.76 3.58
N GLY A 439 26.55 -12.91 4.87
CA GLY A 439 27.34 -13.71 5.81
C GLY A 439 28.64 -13.04 6.25
N ASP A 440 29.56 -13.86 6.73
CA ASP A 440 30.89 -13.46 7.15
C ASP A 440 31.92 -14.55 6.87
N ARG A 441 33.21 -14.25 7.09
CA ARG A 441 34.32 -15.16 6.78
C ARG A 441 34.17 -16.54 7.43
N ASN A 442 33.59 -16.62 8.63
CA ASN A 442 33.44 -17.85 9.39
C ASN A 442 32.07 -18.50 9.18
N ARG A 443 31.08 -17.74 8.71
CA ARG A 443 29.70 -18.19 8.46
C ARG A 443 29.29 -17.78 7.05
N PRO A 444 29.64 -18.56 6.03
CA PRO A 444 29.23 -18.29 4.67
C PRO A 444 27.72 -18.46 4.49
N VAL A 445 27.19 -17.80 3.46
CA VAL A 445 25.84 -18.02 2.97
C VAL A 445 25.86 -18.65 1.58
N TYR A 446 24.82 -19.43 1.32
CA TYR A 446 24.44 -20.00 0.04
C TYR A 446 23.38 -19.11 -0.60
N LEU A 447 23.56 -18.76 -1.86
CA LEU A 447 22.74 -17.79 -2.59
C LEU A 447 22.19 -18.41 -3.86
N TRP A 448 20.90 -18.18 -4.09
CA TRP A 448 20.26 -18.33 -5.39
C TRP A 448 20.11 -16.96 -6.00
N SER A 449 20.83 -16.70 -7.10
CA SER A 449 20.75 -15.44 -7.84
C SER A 449 19.91 -15.65 -9.11
N TRP A 450 18.74 -15.03 -9.15
CA TRP A 450 17.89 -14.95 -10.34
C TRP A 450 17.97 -13.54 -10.93
N LYS A 451 17.95 -13.47 -12.27
CA LYS A 451 18.03 -12.24 -13.04
C LYS A 451 17.01 -12.27 -14.16
N VAL A 452 16.40 -11.13 -14.46
CA VAL A 452 15.40 -11.03 -15.53
C VAL A 452 15.96 -11.37 -16.92
N ALA A 453 17.27 -11.19 -17.14
CA ALA A 453 17.95 -11.59 -18.37
C ALA A 453 17.92 -13.11 -18.63
N GLU A 454 17.88 -13.91 -17.56
CA GLU A 454 17.95 -15.36 -17.60
C GLU A 454 16.75 -15.94 -16.83
N PRO A 455 15.51 -15.74 -17.33
CA PRO A 455 14.30 -15.98 -16.54
C PRO A 455 14.11 -17.44 -16.12
N THR A 456 14.75 -18.40 -16.80
CA THR A 456 14.66 -19.83 -16.50
C THR A 456 15.85 -20.37 -15.70
N THR A 457 16.76 -19.51 -15.27
CA THR A 457 18.02 -19.91 -14.64
C THR A 457 18.15 -19.28 -13.26
N VAL A 458 18.65 -20.05 -12.31
CA VAL A 458 19.11 -19.56 -11.01
C VAL A 458 20.58 -19.93 -10.90
N THR A 459 21.43 -18.94 -10.67
CA THR A 459 22.85 -19.15 -10.44
C THR A 459 23.12 -19.37 -8.96
N GLU A 460 23.74 -20.49 -8.61
CA GLU A 460 24.19 -20.75 -7.24
C GLU A 460 25.50 -20.04 -6.95
N MET A 461 25.54 -19.33 -5.83
CA MET A 461 26.70 -18.59 -5.37
C MET A 461 26.96 -18.85 -3.88
N THR A 462 28.21 -18.63 -3.48
CA THR A 462 28.61 -18.61 -2.06
C THR A 462 29.19 -17.24 -1.73
N ALA A 463 28.80 -16.70 -0.58
CA ALA A 463 29.34 -15.43 -0.07
C ALA A 463 29.83 -15.55 1.38
N LYS A 464 30.83 -14.74 1.72
CA LYS A 464 31.51 -14.67 3.03
C LYS A 464 31.58 -13.22 3.53
N GLY A 465 30.56 -12.43 3.19
CA GLY A 465 30.48 -10.99 3.37
C GLY A 465 29.94 -10.29 2.13
N ILE A 466 29.53 -9.03 2.29
CA ILE A 466 29.13 -8.18 1.17
C ILE A 466 30.24 -8.10 0.11
N ASN A 467 29.87 -8.06 -1.17
CA ASN A 467 30.80 -8.01 -2.31
C ASN A 467 31.74 -9.23 -2.47
N THR A 468 31.52 -10.32 -1.73
CA THR A 468 32.32 -11.55 -1.86
C THR A 468 31.56 -12.72 -2.49
N ALA A 469 30.37 -12.46 -3.03
CA ALA A 469 29.58 -13.47 -3.70
C ALA A 469 30.33 -14.00 -4.93
N THR A 470 30.49 -15.32 -5.00
CA THR A 470 31.19 -16.01 -6.10
C THR A 470 30.33 -17.16 -6.61
N VAL A 471 30.26 -17.31 -7.93
CA VAL A 471 29.54 -18.42 -8.57
C VAL A 471 30.20 -19.74 -8.16
N GLN A 472 29.40 -20.71 -7.73
CA GLN A 472 29.90 -22.04 -7.38
C GLN A 472 30.37 -22.78 -8.63
N SER A 473 31.46 -23.55 -8.53
CA SER A 473 31.96 -24.37 -9.64
C SER A 473 31.02 -25.51 -9.99
N ASP A 474 30.36 -26.08 -8.97
CA ASP A 474 29.38 -27.14 -9.11
C ASP A 474 28.00 -26.51 -8.94
N GLN A 475 27.17 -26.60 -9.98
CA GLN A 475 25.78 -26.15 -9.96
C GLN A 475 24.88 -27.39 -9.84
N SER A 476 24.01 -27.39 -8.84
CA SER A 476 22.92 -28.34 -8.65
C SER A 476 21.87 -28.20 -9.76
N PRO A 477 21.11 -29.26 -10.07
CA PRO A 477 20.06 -29.22 -11.08
C PRO A 477 18.80 -28.49 -10.56
N ILE A 478 18.92 -27.17 -10.38
CA ILE A 478 17.80 -26.28 -10.02
C ILE A 478 16.96 -26.02 -11.27
N GLN A 479 15.65 -26.18 -11.15
CA GLN A 479 14.68 -25.74 -12.14
C GLN A 479 14.11 -24.39 -11.72
N ALA A 480 14.03 -23.45 -12.64
CA ALA A 480 13.46 -22.14 -12.36
C ALA A 480 12.62 -21.62 -13.53
N GLU A 481 11.64 -20.78 -13.21
CA GLU A 481 10.82 -20.06 -14.18
C GLU A 481 10.44 -18.71 -13.57
N GLY A 482 10.78 -17.61 -14.24
CA GLY A 482 10.47 -16.25 -13.85
C GLY A 482 9.53 -15.60 -14.86
N VAL A 483 8.45 -15.00 -14.39
CA VAL A 483 7.43 -14.33 -15.20
C VAL A 483 7.16 -12.94 -14.61
N TYR A 484 7.05 -11.95 -15.48
CA TYR A 484 6.58 -10.61 -15.11
C TYR A 484 5.20 -10.37 -15.71
N LYS A 485 4.25 -9.94 -14.90
CA LYS A 485 2.90 -9.60 -15.35
C LYS A 485 2.24 -8.61 -14.40
N ASP A 486 1.61 -7.59 -14.96
CA ASP A 486 0.76 -6.61 -14.27
C ASP A 486 1.42 -6.05 -12.99
N GLY A 487 2.65 -5.52 -13.13
CA GLY A 487 3.40 -4.89 -12.05
C GLY A 487 3.96 -5.84 -11.00
N GLN A 488 4.00 -7.15 -11.29
CA GLN A 488 4.45 -8.16 -10.34
C GLN A 488 5.31 -9.22 -11.01
N TYR A 489 6.41 -9.56 -10.36
CA TYR A 489 7.19 -10.74 -10.69
C TYR A 489 6.69 -11.97 -9.96
N GLN A 490 6.78 -13.11 -10.63
CA GLN A 490 6.60 -14.43 -10.06
C GLN A 490 7.82 -15.28 -10.41
N LEU A 491 8.45 -15.86 -9.40
CA LEU A 491 9.61 -16.74 -9.55
C LEU A 491 9.33 -18.09 -8.91
N TRP A 492 9.30 -19.13 -9.74
CA TRP A 492 9.19 -20.52 -9.32
C TRP A 492 10.58 -21.14 -9.32
N ILE A 493 10.93 -21.80 -8.22
CA ILE A 493 12.21 -22.51 -8.08
C ILE A 493 11.91 -23.88 -7.50
N LYS A 494 12.44 -24.94 -8.13
CA LYS A 494 12.39 -26.30 -7.61
C LYS A 494 13.78 -26.92 -7.60
N ARG A 495 14.11 -27.61 -6.50
CA ARG A 495 15.35 -28.38 -6.39
C ARG A 495 15.19 -29.56 -5.44
N SER A 496 16.16 -30.47 -5.46
CA SER A 496 16.29 -31.54 -4.47
C SER A 496 16.46 -30.98 -3.04
N LEU A 497 15.92 -31.69 -2.05
CA LEU A 497 16.09 -31.36 -0.63
C LEU A 497 17.56 -31.41 -0.19
N THR A 498 18.31 -32.33 -0.77
CA THR A 498 19.74 -32.53 -0.52
C THR A 498 20.55 -32.41 -1.80
N THR A 499 21.78 -31.94 -1.66
CA THR A 499 22.75 -31.84 -2.76
C THR A 499 24.05 -32.56 -2.40
N ASP A 500 24.88 -32.82 -3.41
CA ASP A 500 26.17 -33.48 -3.21
C ASP A 500 27.18 -32.54 -2.53
N ASP A 501 27.13 -31.23 -2.81
CA ASP A 501 27.99 -30.23 -2.18
C ASP A 501 27.46 -29.74 -0.82
N LYS A 502 27.55 -30.63 0.17
CA LYS A 502 27.18 -30.33 1.57
C LYS A 502 28.05 -29.26 2.23
N ARG A 503 29.14 -28.81 1.57
CA ARG A 503 30.04 -27.79 2.12
C ARG A 503 29.63 -26.39 1.74
N ASN A 504 28.92 -26.22 0.62
CA ASN A 504 28.50 -24.92 0.11
C ASN A 504 26.98 -24.78 0.04
N ASP A 505 26.23 -25.87 -0.03
CA ASP A 505 24.78 -25.82 -0.18
C ASP A 505 24.04 -26.13 1.11
N VAL A 506 22.95 -25.40 1.34
CA VAL A 506 22.01 -25.72 2.41
C VAL A 506 21.33 -27.08 2.14
N GLN A 507 21.15 -27.86 3.20
CA GLN A 507 20.42 -29.14 3.14
C GLN A 507 19.06 -28.97 3.83
N PHE A 508 17.97 -29.14 3.09
CA PHE A 508 16.63 -28.95 3.62
C PHE A 508 16.14 -30.21 4.33
N THR A 509 15.86 -30.07 5.62
CA THR A 509 15.43 -31.18 6.48
C THR A 509 14.06 -30.88 7.09
N PRO A 510 13.07 -31.79 6.97
CA PRO A 510 11.77 -31.65 7.61
C PRO A 510 11.87 -31.41 9.13
N GLY A 511 11.07 -30.49 9.64
CA GLY A 511 11.04 -30.12 11.07
C GLY A 511 12.18 -29.22 11.56
N VAL A 512 13.10 -28.80 10.68
CA VAL A 512 14.16 -27.83 11.01
C VAL A 512 13.75 -26.43 10.58
N PHE A 513 13.90 -25.45 11.47
CA PHE A 513 13.73 -24.03 11.13
C PHE A 513 14.96 -23.52 10.38
N ILE A 514 14.78 -23.27 9.08
CA ILE A 514 15.84 -22.88 8.18
C ILE A 514 15.79 -21.34 8.00
N PRO A 515 16.88 -20.61 8.28
CA PRO A 515 16.91 -19.18 8.01
C PRO A 515 16.88 -18.87 6.52
N ILE A 516 16.10 -17.85 6.15
CA ILE A 516 15.98 -17.33 4.78
C ILE A 516 16.00 -15.80 4.81
N ALA A 517 16.65 -15.19 3.82
CA ALA A 517 16.61 -13.74 3.60
C ALA A 517 16.68 -13.43 2.11
N PHE A 518 16.42 -12.17 1.76
CA PHE A 518 16.25 -11.73 0.39
C PHE A 518 17.10 -10.49 0.10
N SER A 519 17.51 -10.36 -1.15
CA SER A 519 17.95 -9.11 -1.76
C SER A 519 17.24 -8.96 -3.09
N ALA A 520 16.64 -7.81 -3.36
CA ALA A 520 15.95 -7.52 -4.61
C ALA A 520 16.50 -6.23 -5.22
N TRP A 521 16.53 -6.17 -6.54
CA TRP A 521 16.98 -5.02 -7.32
C TRP A 521 15.89 -4.63 -8.30
N ASP A 522 15.47 -3.37 -8.26
CA ASP A 522 14.69 -2.70 -9.32
C ASP A 522 15.66 -1.89 -10.19
N GLY A 523 15.86 -2.35 -11.42
CA GLY A 523 16.78 -1.71 -12.36
C GLY A 523 16.33 -0.29 -12.74
N SER A 524 15.02 -0.02 -12.78
CA SER A 524 14.45 1.30 -13.13
C SER A 524 14.65 2.34 -12.03
N ASN A 525 14.90 1.87 -10.80
CA ASN A 525 15.28 2.67 -9.64
C ASN A 525 16.82 2.77 -9.49
N GLY A 526 17.57 2.30 -10.50
CA GLY A 526 19.02 2.32 -10.55
C GLY A 526 19.66 1.47 -9.45
N GLU A 527 19.00 0.37 -9.05
CA GLU A 527 19.53 -0.57 -8.07
C GLU A 527 20.52 -1.52 -8.74
N VAL A 528 21.71 -1.64 -8.15
CA VAL A 528 22.77 -2.53 -8.63
C VAL A 528 23.75 -2.82 -7.49
N LYS A 529 24.38 -4.00 -7.51
CA LYS A 529 25.39 -4.42 -6.52
C LYS A 529 24.86 -4.28 -5.07
N THR A 530 25.35 -3.32 -4.29
CA THR A 530 24.96 -3.11 -2.88
C THR A 530 23.80 -2.14 -2.70
N LYS A 531 23.50 -1.32 -3.71
CA LYS A 531 22.33 -0.44 -3.74
C LYS A 531 21.13 -1.28 -4.14
N ARG A 532 20.39 -1.76 -3.13
CA ARG A 532 19.30 -2.73 -3.30
C ARG A 532 18.37 -2.77 -2.09
N ALA A 533 17.20 -3.36 -2.27
CA ALA A 533 16.33 -3.76 -1.18
C ALA A 533 16.82 -5.06 -0.51
N ILE A 534 16.78 -5.14 0.83
CA ILE A 534 17.22 -6.30 1.61
C ILE A 534 16.24 -6.64 2.73
N SER A 535 16.13 -7.92 3.08
CA SER A 535 15.43 -8.35 4.29
C SER A 535 16.40 -8.65 5.43
N THR A 536 15.88 -8.78 6.65
CA THR A 536 16.60 -9.46 7.75
C THR A 536 16.47 -10.98 7.61
N TRP A 537 17.03 -11.74 8.57
CA TRP A 537 16.80 -13.18 8.65
C TRP A 537 15.39 -13.48 9.14
N TYR A 538 14.61 -14.13 8.28
CA TYR A 538 13.41 -14.86 8.65
C TYR A 538 13.73 -16.35 8.77
N THR A 539 12.74 -17.15 9.12
CA THR A 539 12.86 -18.60 9.09
C THR A 539 11.70 -19.20 8.33
N PHE A 540 11.90 -20.38 7.78
CA PHE A 540 10.85 -21.23 7.27
C PHE A 540 11.05 -22.67 7.74
N VAL A 541 10.01 -23.48 7.65
CA VAL A 541 10.06 -24.88 8.09
C VAL A 541 9.34 -25.76 7.09
N LEU A 542 9.88 -26.96 6.85
CA LEU A 542 9.18 -28.02 6.15
C LEU A 542 8.33 -28.74 7.19
N ASP A 543 7.00 -28.63 7.08
CA ASP A 543 6.08 -29.18 8.08
C ASP A 543 6.28 -30.70 8.19
N PRO A 544 6.49 -31.27 9.40
CA PRO A 544 6.79 -32.69 9.53
C PRO A 544 5.68 -33.54 8.90
N VAL A 545 6.08 -34.52 8.06
CA VAL A 545 5.13 -35.40 7.37
C VAL A 545 4.16 -36.00 8.39
N PRO A 546 2.83 -35.80 8.24
CA PRO A 546 1.84 -36.30 9.18
C PRO A 546 1.98 -37.82 9.34
N SER A 547 2.46 -38.27 10.49
CA SER A 547 2.64 -39.70 10.72
C SER A 547 1.37 -40.35 11.27
N ASN A 548 0.85 -41.35 10.57
CA ASN A 548 -0.26 -42.20 11.07
C ASN A 548 0.09 -42.93 12.38
N LYS A 549 1.38 -42.98 12.76
CA LYS A 549 1.87 -43.51 14.03
C LYS A 549 1.13 -42.95 15.25
N ARG A 550 0.69 -41.68 15.20
CA ARG A 550 -0.10 -41.05 16.29
C ARG A 550 -1.50 -41.64 16.46
N PHE A 551 -2.07 -42.23 15.41
CA PHE A 551 -3.37 -42.90 15.44
C PHE A 551 -3.25 -44.43 15.61
N VAL A 552 -2.06 -45.01 15.35
CA VAL A 552 -1.83 -46.46 15.43
C VAL A 552 -1.24 -46.87 16.77
N TYR A 553 -0.23 -46.16 17.30
CA TYR A 553 0.46 -46.60 18.51
C TYR A 553 -0.35 -46.44 19.80
N PRO A 554 -1.10 -45.35 20.05
CA PRO A 554 -1.88 -45.25 21.29
C PRO A 554 -2.93 -46.36 21.44
N PRO A 555 -3.73 -46.71 20.41
CA PRO A 555 -4.63 -47.88 20.49
C PRO A 555 -3.89 -49.21 20.66
N LEU A 556 -2.77 -49.41 19.95
CA LEU A 556 -1.96 -50.63 20.05
C LEU A 556 -1.38 -50.81 21.47
N ILE A 557 -0.83 -49.74 22.05
CA ILE A 557 -0.31 -49.72 23.42
C ILE A 557 -1.44 -49.99 24.40
N ALA A 558 -2.60 -49.35 24.23
CA ALA A 558 -3.77 -49.59 25.07
C ALA A 558 -4.21 -51.08 25.02
N LEU A 559 -4.23 -51.69 23.84
CA LEU A 559 -4.56 -53.12 23.67
C LEU A 559 -3.53 -54.03 24.36
N ILE A 560 -2.23 -53.74 24.22
CA ILE A 560 -1.16 -54.50 24.87
C ILE A 560 -1.26 -54.36 26.40
N SER A 561 -1.49 -53.15 26.91
CA SER A 561 -1.65 -52.88 28.34
C SER A 561 -2.87 -53.59 28.92
N VAL A 562 -4.01 -53.56 28.22
CA VAL A 562 -5.23 -54.29 28.62
C VAL A 562 -4.97 -55.80 28.61
N GLY A 563 -4.31 -56.32 27.58
CA GLY A 563 -3.92 -57.73 27.48
C GLY A 563 -3.02 -58.17 28.64
N LEU A 564 -2.02 -57.37 29.00
CA LEU A 564 -1.14 -57.61 30.15
C LEU A 564 -1.91 -57.61 31.47
N LEU A 565 -2.83 -56.66 31.66
CA LEU A 565 -3.67 -56.59 32.87
C LEU A 565 -4.60 -57.80 32.99
N PHE A 566 -5.21 -58.26 31.90
CA PHE A 566 -6.02 -59.48 31.88
C PHE A 566 -5.17 -60.74 32.13
N GLY A 567 -3.97 -60.80 31.56
CA GLY A 567 -3.00 -61.87 31.80
C GLY A 567 -2.56 -61.95 33.27
N LEU A 568 -2.22 -60.82 33.87
CA LEU A 568 -1.91 -60.69 35.30
C LEU A 568 -3.09 -61.11 36.17
N ARG A 569 -4.30 -60.62 35.87
CA ARG A 569 -5.52 -61.00 36.59
C ARG A 569 -5.75 -62.52 36.55
N ASN A 570 -5.61 -63.15 35.38
CA ASN A 570 -5.77 -64.60 35.24
C ASN A 570 -4.66 -65.38 35.95
N SER A 571 -3.42 -64.88 35.93
CA SER A 571 -2.29 -65.48 36.65
C SER A 571 -2.51 -65.47 38.18
N VAL A 572 -2.92 -64.32 38.73
CA VAL A 572 -3.27 -64.18 40.17
C VAL A 572 -4.42 -65.11 40.54
N ARG A 573 -5.47 -65.15 39.71
CA ARG A 573 -6.65 -66.00 39.97
C ARG A 573 -6.33 -67.49 39.91
N ARG A 574 -5.40 -67.92 39.04
CA ARG A 574 -4.90 -69.31 39.02
C ARG A 574 -4.10 -69.65 40.27
N ARG A 575 -3.28 -68.74 40.78
CA ARG A 575 -2.49 -68.93 42.02
C ARG A 575 -3.33 -68.95 43.30
N GLN A 576 -4.54 -68.38 43.29
CA GLN A 576 -5.46 -68.41 44.43
C GLN A 576 -6.34 -69.68 44.46
N ASN A 577 -6.41 -70.41 43.35
CA ASN A 577 -7.22 -71.64 43.20
C ASN A 577 -6.39 -72.93 43.22
N THR A 578 -5.10 -72.82 43.55
CA THR A 578 -4.16 -73.92 43.85
C THR A 578 -3.67 -73.73 45.27
#